data_AF-A0A1F4VCU8-F1
#
_entry.id   AF-A0A1F4VCU8-F1
#
_cell.length_a   1.000
_cell.length_b   1.000
_cell.length_c   1.000
_cell.angle_alpha   90.00
_cell.angle_beta   90.00
_cell.angle_gamma   90.00
#
_symmetry.space_group_name_H-M   'P 1'
#
loop_
_entity.id
_entity.type
_entity.pdbx_description
1 polymer ?
#
loop_
_entity_poly.entity_id
_entity_poly.type
_entity_poly.pdbx_seq_one_letter_code
_entity_poly.pdbx_strand_id
1 'polypeptide(L)'
;MRAYAVSGATSGLSSYHTGGDTFEVLTVTITIPTNATNITLAVKFDASTTAYLDNATAVIGSTAQTYYPLHPADEWERAQRYYEVHGGLAGAPGWPIFTAYTPSTDQPRFVVTFAVRKAVVPTVTVNGTWTGPALTIESPNEAGYAARFTGTAATFNQTYTNSADDTITAEANP
;
A
#
# COMPACT_ATOMS: atom_id res chain seq x y z
N MET A 1 17.51 16.66 19.01
CA MET A 1 16.64 16.35 17.85
C MET A 1 15.34 17.14 17.98
N ARG A 2 14.76 17.62 16.87
CA ARG A 2 13.47 18.35 16.83
C ARG A 2 12.63 17.94 15.63
N ALA A 3 11.30 17.92 15.74
CA ALA A 3 10.43 17.89 14.58
C ALA A 3 10.41 19.28 13.91
N TYR A 4 10.38 19.31 12.58
CA TYR A 4 10.44 20.51 11.76
C TYR A 4 9.39 20.43 10.64
N ALA A 5 8.68 21.54 10.43
CA ALA A 5 7.72 21.68 9.34
C ALA A 5 7.89 23.04 8.66
N VAL A 6 7.83 23.08 7.32
CA VAL A 6 7.88 24.32 6.52
C VAL A 6 6.98 24.24 5.29
N SER A 7 6.32 25.34 4.95
CA SER A 7 5.38 25.47 3.82
C SER A 7 5.82 26.53 2.79
N GLY A 8 7.11 26.86 2.77
CA GLY A 8 7.71 27.93 1.96
C GLY A 8 7.53 29.34 2.54
N ALA A 9 6.44 29.60 3.27
CA ALA A 9 6.18 30.89 3.92
C ALA A 9 6.06 30.78 5.46
N THR A 10 5.63 29.64 5.99
CA THR A 10 5.57 29.38 7.44
C THR A 10 6.56 28.27 7.78
N SER A 11 7.27 28.40 8.91
CA SER A 11 8.09 27.32 9.46
C SER A 11 7.87 27.18 10.96
N GLY A 12 7.96 25.97 11.47
CA GLY A 12 7.83 25.67 12.89
C GLY A 12 8.81 24.58 13.33
N LEU A 13 9.16 24.60 14.60
CA LEU A 13 9.98 23.59 15.27
C LEU A 13 9.25 23.14 16.53
N SER A 14 9.39 21.86 16.87
CA SER A 14 9.01 21.36 18.19
C SER A 14 9.98 21.85 19.27
N SER A 15 9.66 21.55 20.53
CA SER A 15 10.65 21.47 21.60
C SER A 15 11.77 20.48 21.25
N TYR A 16 12.92 20.63 21.90
CA TYR A 16 14.00 19.64 21.83
C TYR A 16 13.56 18.33 22.52
N HIS A 17 13.93 17.21 21.91
CA HIS A 17 14.07 15.95 22.64
C HIS A 17 14.99 16.16 23.84
N THR A 18 14.63 15.68 25.02
CA THR A 18 15.43 15.95 26.24
C THR A 18 16.84 15.33 26.18
N GLY A 19 17.00 14.30 25.35
CA GLY A 19 18.25 13.57 25.19
C GLY A 19 18.39 12.38 26.15
N GLY A 20 17.32 12.02 26.86
CA GLY A 20 17.27 10.79 27.65
C GLY A 20 17.12 9.52 26.81
N ASP A 21 17.02 8.38 27.50
CA ASP A 21 16.98 7.03 26.92
C ASP A 21 15.56 6.52 26.61
N THR A 22 14.56 7.40 26.62
CA THR A 22 13.15 7.06 26.38
C THR A 22 12.64 7.77 25.13
N PHE A 23 11.70 7.13 24.41
CA PHE A 23 10.99 7.78 23.31
C PHE A 23 10.14 8.96 23.81
N GLU A 24 10.22 10.10 23.13
CA GLU A 24 9.40 11.29 23.38
C GLU A 24 8.62 11.68 22.13
N VAL A 25 7.37 12.12 22.32
CA VAL A 25 6.56 12.66 21.23
C VAL A 25 6.95 14.11 20.98
N LEU A 26 7.49 14.39 19.80
CA LEU A 26 7.79 15.74 19.34
C LEU A 26 6.69 16.24 18.41
N THR A 27 6.07 17.36 18.77
CA THR A 27 4.95 17.94 18.02
C THR A 27 5.32 19.29 17.43
N VAL A 28 4.97 19.50 16.17
CA VAL A 28 5.06 20.79 15.50
C VAL A 28 3.73 21.07 14.79
N THR A 29 3.24 22.31 14.91
CA THR A 29 2.03 22.77 14.22
C THR A 29 2.38 24.03 13.46
N ILE A 30 2.03 24.07 12.18
CA ILE A 30 2.17 25.27 11.33
C ILE A 30 0.84 25.55 10.63
N THR A 31 0.58 26.82 10.36
CA THR A 31 -0.49 27.22 9.45
C THR A 31 0.03 27.10 8.02
N ILE A 32 -0.64 26.32 7.19
CA ILE A 32 -0.34 26.20 5.76
C ILE A 32 -1.06 27.34 5.02
N PRO A 33 -0.34 28.28 4.39
CA PRO A 33 -0.97 29.34 3.64
C PRO A 33 -1.57 28.77 2.34
N THR A 34 -2.62 29.42 1.84
CA THR A 34 -3.38 28.95 0.66
C THR A 34 -2.57 28.91 -0.63
N ASN A 35 -1.44 29.59 -0.67
CA ASN A 35 -0.51 29.63 -1.80
C ASN A 35 0.74 28.73 -1.61
N ALA A 36 0.75 27.85 -0.61
CA ALA A 36 1.85 26.92 -0.40
C ALA A 36 1.97 25.96 -1.60
N THR A 37 3.14 25.91 -2.23
CA THR A 37 3.44 25.01 -3.36
C THR A 37 4.27 23.79 -2.94
N ASN A 38 4.83 23.83 -1.72
CA ASN A 38 5.59 22.74 -1.14
C ASN A 38 5.37 22.72 0.38
N ILE A 39 5.24 21.53 0.94
CA ILE A 39 5.26 21.29 2.38
C ILE A 39 6.37 20.28 2.65
N THR A 40 7.33 20.66 3.49
CA THR A 40 8.40 19.79 3.94
C THR A 40 8.20 19.48 5.42
N LEU A 41 8.17 18.19 5.75
CA LEU A 41 8.20 17.67 7.10
C LEU A 41 9.55 16.96 7.29
N ALA A 42 10.26 17.27 8.37
CA ALA A 42 11.58 16.70 8.62
C ALA A 42 11.89 16.60 10.11
N VAL A 43 13.00 15.93 10.40
CA VAL A 43 13.64 15.95 11.71
C VAL A 43 14.93 16.75 11.60
N LYS A 44 15.07 17.75 12.49
CA LYS A 44 16.23 18.62 12.54
C LYS A 44 17.20 18.18 13.65
N PHE A 45 18.47 18.08 13.28
CA PHE A 45 19.60 17.83 14.17
C PHE A 45 20.48 19.08 14.20
N ASP A 46 20.74 19.63 15.38
CA ASP A 46 21.65 20.78 15.54
C ASP A 46 23.09 20.34 15.88
N ALA A 47 23.29 19.04 16.12
CA ALA A 47 24.58 18.40 16.34
C ALA A 47 24.53 16.97 15.78
N SER A 48 25.70 16.43 15.41
CA SER A 48 25.82 15.03 14.99
C SER A 48 25.51 14.10 16.17
N THR A 49 24.62 13.13 15.96
CA THR A 49 24.20 12.17 16.97
C THR A 49 23.58 10.94 16.31
N THR A 50 23.49 9.84 17.04
CA THR A 50 22.65 8.70 16.68
C THR A 50 21.30 8.89 17.36
N ALA A 51 20.22 8.89 16.59
CA ALA A 51 18.87 8.96 17.12
C ALA A 51 17.99 7.90 16.45
N TYR A 52 17.01 7.42 17.20
CA TYR A 52 15.97 6.54 16.69
C TYR A 52 14.71 7.35 16.51
N LEU A 53 14.09 7.18 15.34
CA LEU A 53 12.77 7.70 15.07
C LEU A 53 11.84 6.52 14.92
N ASP A 54 10.73 6.54 15.66
CA ASP A 54 9.65 5.60 15.50
C ASP A 54 8.35 6.36 15.32
N ASN A 55 7.69 6.04 14.20
CA ASN A 55 6.45 6.64 13.72
C ASN A 55 6.51 8.15 13.42
N ALA A 56 5.70 8.58 12.45
CA ALA A 56 5.47 9.99 12.14
C ALA A 56 4.07 10.16 11.58
N THR A 57 3.28 11.07 12.16
CA THR A 57 1.91 11.33 11.71
C THR A 57 1.75 12.79 11.34
N ALA A 58 1.16 13.04 10.17
CA ALA A 58 0.76 14.36 9.72
C ALA A 58 -0.76 14.41 9.63
N VAL A 59 -1.37 15.44 10.22
CA VAL A 59 -2.81 15.66 10.18
C VAL A 59 -3.15 17.09 9.78
N ILE A 60 -4.31 17.26 9.17
CA ILE A 60 -4.91 18.56 8.92
C ILE A 60 -5.76 18.93 10.12
N GLY A 61 -5.41 20.02 10.80
CA GLY A 61 -6.15 20.51 11.96
C GLY A 61 -5.32 21.48 12.80
N SER A 62 -5.98 22.13 13.76
CA SER A 62 -5.35 23.06 14.70
C SER A 62 -4.85 22.39 15.99
N THR A 63 -5.18 21.12 16.20
CA THR A 63 -4.79 20.34 17.38
C THR A 63 -3.91 19.19 16.97
N ALA A 64 -2.80 18.99 17.69
CA ALA A 64 -1.96 17.82 17.51
C ALA A 64 -2.77 16.54 17.78
N GLN A 65 -2.71 15.57 16.87
CA GLN A 65 -3.32 14.26 17.10
C GLN A 65 -2.56 13.56 18.23
N THR A 66 -3.30 13.01 19.20
CA THR A 66 -2.70 12.13 20.21
C THR A 66 -2.07 10.92 19.53
N TYR A 67 -0.78 10.69 19.81
CA TYR A 67 -0.09 9.51 19.32
C TYR A 67 -0.65 8.26 19.99
N TYR A 68 -1.16 7.33 19.18
CA TYR A 68 -1.55 6.00 19.61
C TYR A 68 -0.74 5.01 18.78
N PRO A 69 0.33 4.41 19.34
CA PRO A 69 1.04 3.36 18.64
C PRO A 69 0.05 2.24 18.34
N LEU A 70 -0.17 1.97 17.06
CA LEU A 70 -0.99 0.85 16.64
C LEU A 70 -0.19 -0.44 16.85
N HIS A 71 -0.87 -1.51 17.24
CA HIS A 71 -0.22 -2.81 17.29
C HIS A 71 0.26 -3.16 15.86
N PRO A 72 1.41 -3.82 15.66
CA PRO A 72 1.89 -4.17 14.32
C PRO A 72 0.85 -4.91 13.45
N ALA A 73 -0.02 -5.71 14.08
CA ALA A 73 -1.15 -6.35 13.38
C ALA A 73 -2.16 -5.33 12.84
N ASP A 74 -2.49 -4.27 13.59
CA ASP A 74 -3.42 -3.23 13.17
C ASP A 74 -2.81 -2.35 12.07
N GLU A 75 -1.50 -2.09 12.14
CA GLU A 75 -0.78 -1.40 11.06
C GLU A 75 -0.76 -2.22 9.77
N TRP A 76 -0.53 -3.53 9.89
CA TRP A 76 -0.60 -4.46 8.76
C TRP A 76 -1.99 -4.50 8.14
N GLU A 77 -3.04 -4.63 8.95
CA GLU A 77 -4.42 -4.56 8.46
C GLU A 77 -4.71 -3.22 7.78
N ARG A 78 -4.21 -2.10 8.32
CA ARG A 78 -4.35 -0.77 7.70
C ARG A 78 -3.64 -0.71 6.36
N ALA A 79 -2.40 -1.19 6.28
CA ALA A 79 -1.66 -1.25 5.02
C ALA A 79 -2.39 -2.11 3.98
N GLN A 80 -2.92 -3.26 4.39
CA GLN A 80 -3.71 -4.15 3.54
C GLN A 80 -5.01 -3.52 3.05
N ARG A 81 -5.58 -2.49 3.72
CA ARG A 81 -6.73 -1.75 3.17
C ARG A 81 -6.39 -0.89 1.95
N TYR A 82 -5.12 -0.52 1.78
CA TYR A 82 -4.67 0.36 0.71
C TYR A 82 -3.93 -0.38 -0.41
N TYR A 83 -3.25 -1.49 -0.08
CA TYR A 83 -2.45 -2.20 -1.05
C TYR A 83 -2.42 -3.70 -0.79
N GLU A 84 -2.58 -4.50 -1.84
CA GLU A 84 -2.39 -5.96 -1.79
C GLU A 84 -1.84 -6.46 -3.13
N VAL A 85 -1.04 -7.51 -3.07
CA VAL A 85 -0.37 -8.10 -4.22
C VAL A 85 -0.63 -9.60 -4.22
N HIS A 86 -1.12 -10.12 -5.33
CA HIS A 86 -1.17 -11.56 -5.59
C HIS A 86 -0.13 -11.92 -6.65
N GLY A 87 0.59 -13.04 -6.47
CA GLY A 87 1.66 -13.46 -7.39
C GLY A 87 3.06 -12.96 -6.98
N GLY A 88 3.95 -12.79 -7.97
CA GLY A 88 5.28 -12.22 -7.80
C GLY A 88 6.35 -13.13 -7.19
N LEU A 89 6.12 -14.45 -7.14
CA LEU A 89 7.12 -15.39 -6.63
C LEU A 89 8.15 -15.73 -7.72
N ALA A 90 9.32 -15.09 -7.69
CA ALA A 90 10.44 -15.49 -8.54
C ALA A 90 11.01 -16.86 -8.12
N GLY A 91 11.25 -17.72 -9.12
CA GLY A 91 12.11 -18.91 -8.96
C GLY A 91 11.44 -20.15 -8.36
N ALA A 92 10.16 -20.11 -7.98
CA ALA A 92 9.39 -21.32 -7.73
C ALA A 92 8.61 -21.68 -9.00
N PRO A 93 8.75 -22.88 -9.58
CA PRO A 93 7.84 -23.35 -10.62
C PRO A 93 6.42 -23.46 -10.02
N GLY A 94 5.68 -22.35 -10.13
CA GLY A 94 4.36 -22.26 -10.72
C GLY A 94 3.29 -23.15 -10.13
N TRP A 95 3.02 -23.05 -8.82
CA TRP A 95 1.68 -23.43 -8.37
C TRP A 95 0.68 -22.52 -9.09
N PRO A 96 -0.28 -23.09 -9.84
CA PRO A 96 -1.20 -22.27 -10.60
C PRO A 96 -2.05 -21.44 -9.65
N ILE A 97 -2.11 -20.13 -9.89
CA ILE A 97 -2.95 -19.20 -9.11
C ILE A 97 -4.41 -19.40 -9.50
N PHE A 98 -4.66 -19.66 -10.78
CA PHE A 98 -5.98 -20.03 -11.29
C PHE A 98 -5.88 -21.34 -12.06
N THR A 99 -6.80 -22.27 -11.76
CA THR A 99 -6.94 -23.52 -12.51
C THR A 99 -8.42 -23.78 -12.77
N ALA A 100 -8.79 -23.96 -14.03
CA ALA A 100 -10.06 -24.61 -14.38
C ALA A 100 -9.95 -25.36 -15.69
N TYR A 101 -10.82 -26.35 -15.82
CA TYR A 101 -11.17 -26.88 -17.12
C TYR A 101 -12.05 -25.86 -17.85
N THR A 102 -11.73 -25.57 -19.11
CA THR A 102 -12.61 -24.77 -19.96
C THR A 102 -12.89 -25.51 -21.25
N PRO A 103 -14.16 -25.70 -21.62
CA PRO A 103 -14.50 -26.03 -23.00
C PRO A 103 -14.08 -24.88 -23.93
N SER A 104 -13.88 -25.16 -25.22
CA SER A 104 -13.45 -24.12 -26.17
C SER A 104 -14.44 -22.96 -26.19
N THR A 105 -13.94 -21.71 -26.22
CA THR A 105 -14.72 -20.45 -26.20
C THR A 105 -15.37 -20.08 -24.87
N ASP A 106 -15.23 -20.91 -23.84
CA ASP A 106 -15.73 -20.59 -22.50
C ASP A 106 -14.78 -19.64 -21.74
N GLN A 107 -15.34 -18.91 -20.79
CA GLN A 107 -14.64 -17.90 -20.00
C GLN A 107 -14.93 -18.08 -18.51
N PRO A 108 -14.24 -19.01 -17.83
CA PRO A 108 -14.44 -19.22 -16.41
C PRO A 108 -14.04 -17.96 -15.64
N ARG A 109 -14.76 -17.74 -14.55
CA ARG A 109 -14.56 -16.61 -13.65
C ARG A 109 -14.19 -17.12 -12.27
N PHE A 110 -13.19 -16.47 -11.69
CA PHE A 110 -12.68 -16.76 -10.35
C PHE A 110 -12.91 -15.54 -9.51
N VAL A 111 -13.61 -15.72 -8.39
CA VAL A 111 -13.75 -14.66 -7.41
C VAL A 111 -12.52 -14.71 -6.52
N VAL A 112 -11.80 -13.59 -6.48
CA VAL A 112 -10.64 -13.41 -5.61
C VAL A 112 -11.02 -12.40 -4.54
N THR A 113 -11.07 -12.87 -3.31
CA THR A 113 -11.32 -12.02 -2.13
C THR A 113 -10.01 -11.43 -1.64
N PHE A 114 -10.04 -10.17 -1.26
CA PHE A 114 -8.92 -9.54 -0.56
C PHE A 114 -8.79 -10.07 0.86
N ALA A 115 -7.58 -10.04 1.42
CA ALA A 115 -7.34 -10.39 2.82
C ALA A 115 -8.14 -9.47 3.79
N VAL A 116 -8.29 -8.20 3.42
CA VAL A 116 -9.06 -7.19 4.16
C VAL A 116 -9.88 -6.36 3.18
N ARG A 117 -11.11 -6.00 3.57
CA ARG A 117 -11.96 -5.07 2.79
C ARG A 117 -11.22 -3.74 2.60
N LYS A 118 -11.06 -3.32 1.35
CA LYS A 118 -10.39 -2.07 0.95
C LYS A 118 -11.18 -0.84 1.37
N ALA A 119 -10.47 0.26 1.59
CA ALA A 119 -11.08 1.52 2.02
C ALA A 119 -11.99 2.15 0.95
N VAL A 120 -11.67 1.92 -0.32
CA VAL A 120 -12.44 2.28 -1.52
C VAL A 120 -12.32 1.15 -2.54
N VAL A 121 -13.12 1.18 -3.62
CA VAL A 121 -12.96 0.24 -4.73
C VAL A 121 -11.55 0.41 -5.32
N PRO A 122 -10.67 -0.61 -5.24
CA PRO A 122 -9.29 -0.46 -5.68
C PRO A 122 -9.19 -0.49 -7.20
N THR A 123 -8.14 0.16 -7.73
CA THR A 123 -7.67 -0.12 -9.09
C THR A 123 -6.90 -1.43 -9.06
N VAL A 124 -7.37 -2.42 -9.81
CA VAL A 124 -6.73 -3.73 -9.89
C VAL A 124 -5.99 -3.86 -11.21
N THR A 125 -4.67 -4.07 -11.14
CA THR A 125 -3.78 -4.08 -12.30
C THR A 125 -3.09 -5.44 -12.42
N VAL A 126 -3.11 -6.02 -13.61
CA VAL A 126 -2.27 -7.18 -13.93
C VAL A 126 -0.94 -6.69 -14.49
N ASN A 127 0.15 -6.99 -13.80
CA ASN A 127 1.51 -6.68 -14.20
C ASN A 127 2.21 -7.94 -14.72
N GLY A 128 3.24 -7.74 -15.53
CA GLY A 128 4.08 -8.82 -16.06
C GLY A 128 3.43 -9.61 -17.21
N THR A 129 4.07 -10.71 -17.58
CA THR A 129 3.64 -11.63 -18.65
C THR A 129 3.38 -13.00 -18.06
N TRP A 130 2.13 -13.21 -17.67
CA TRP A 130 1.67 -14.45 -17.09
C TRP A 130 1.71 -15.60 -18.10
N THR A 131 2.06 -16.79 -17.63
CA THR A 131 2.00 -17.98 -18.48
C THR A 131 0.61 -18.59 -18.40
N GLY A 132 0.05 -18.94 -19.55
CA GLY A 132 -1.31 -19.48 -19.68
C GLY A 132 -2.19 -18.58 -20.55
N PRO A 133 -3.52 -18.76 -20.49
CA PRO A 133 -4.44 -17.90 -21.23
C PRO A 133 -4.43 -16.47 -20.70
N ALA A 134 -4.84 -15.52 -21.55
CA ALA A 134 -4.93 -14.11 -21.18
C ALA A 134 -5.86 -13.90 -19.98
N LEU A 135 -5.36 -13.20 -18.96
CA LEU A 135 -6.07 -12.85 -17.75
C LEU A 135 -6.71 -11.46 -17.89
N THR A 136 -7.98 -11.33 -17.51
CA THR A 136 -8.71 -10.05 -17.47
C THR A 136 -9.34 -9.87 -16.09
N ILE A 137 -9.22 -8.67 -15.53
CA ILE A 137 -9.89 -8.31 -14.27
C ILE A 137 -11.28 -7.74 -14.58
N GLU A 138 -12.26 -8.16 -13.81
CA GLU A 138 -13.64 -7.73 -13.91
C GLU A 138 -14.21 -7.37 -12.54
N SER A 139 -15.17 -6.45 -12.53
CA SER A 139 -16.02 -6.15 -11.37
C SER A 139 -15.27 -5.95 -10.04
N PRO A 140 -14.17 -5.16 -9.99
CA PRO A 140 -13.52 -4.88 -8.72
C PRO A 140 -14.49 -4.17 -7.77
N ASN A 141 -14.46 -4.56 -6.51
CA ASN A 141 -15.17 -3.89 -5.43
C ASN A 141 -14.27 -3.88 -4.18
N GLU A 142 -14.74 -3.35 -3.07
CA GLU A 142 -13.95 -3.25 -1.83
C GLU A 142 -13.58 -4.61 -1.22
N ALA A 143 -14.31 -5.69 -1.53
CA ALA A 143 -14.08 -7.01 -0.95
C ALA A 143 -13.23 -7.93 -1.87
N GLY A 144 -13.10 -7.60 -3.15
CA GLY A 144 -12.37 -8.44 -4.10
C GLY A 144 -12.57 -8.04 -5.55
N TYR A 145 -12.24 -8.96 -6.45
CA TYR A 145 -12.45 -8.83 -7.88
C TYR A 145 -12.77 -10.19 -8.51
N ALA A 146 -13.25 -10.18 -9.75
CA ALA A 146 -13.33 -11.36 -10.57
C ALA A 146 -12.15 -11.41 -11.56
N ALA A 147 -11.46 -12.53 -11.63
CA ALA A 147 -10.47 -12.84 -12.65
C ALA A 147 -11.13 -13.73 -13.70
N ARG A 148 -11.03 -13.36 -14.97
CA ARG A 148 -11.54 -14.13 -16.11
C ARG A 148 -10.41 -14.49 -17.03
N PHE A 149 -10.42 -15.70 -17.56
CA PHE A 149 -9.53 -16.08 -18.65
C PHE A 149 -10.31 -16.62 -19.85
N THR A 150 -9.71 -16.53 -21.04
CA THR A 150 -10.36 -16.95 -22.29
C THR A 150 -9.72 -18.23 -22.80
N GLY A 151 -10.44 -19.35 -22.72
CA GLY A 151 -9.99 -20.63 -23.25
C GLY A 151 -10.10 -20.68 -24.77
N THR A 152 -9.02 -21.01 -25.46
CA THR A 152 -9.02 -21.18 -26.94
C THR A 152 -9.30 -22.62 -27.37
N ALA A 153 -9.19 -23.59 -26.45
CA ALA A 153 -9.44 -25.00 -26.69
C ALA A 153 -9.99 -25.68 -25.43
N ALA A 154 -10.61 -26.85 -25.60
CA ALA A 154 -11.11 -27.67 -24.51
C ALA A 154 -9.94 -28.32 -23.75
N THR A 155 -9.47 -27.70 -22.67
CA THR A 155 -8.32 -28.17 -21.89
C THR A 155 -8.37 -27.70 -20.43
N PHE A 156 -7.50 -28.27 -19.60
CA PHE A 156 -7.16 -27.69 -18.32
C PHE A 156 -6.28 -26.46 -18.55
N ASN A 157 -6.80 -25.30 -18.18
CA ASN A 157 -6.06 -24.06 -18.22
C ASN A 157 -5.53 -23.73 -16.84
N GLN A 158 -4.26 -23.35 -16.81
CA GLN A 158 -3.52 -22.96 -15.64
C GLN A 158 -2.85 -21.63 -15.92
N THR A 159 -2.97 -20.71 -14.96
CA THR A 159 -2.31 -19.41 -15.02
C THR A 159 -1.35 -19.29 -13.85
N TYR A 160 -0.08 -19.08 -14.13
CA TYR A 160 1.00 -19.00 -13.15
C TYR A 160 1.95 -17.85 -13.45
N THR A 161 2.58 -17.35 -12.38
CA THR A 161 3.67 -16.39 -12.44
C THR A 161 4.94 -17.11 -12.88
N ASN A 162 5.61 -16.61 -13.91
CA ASN A 162 6.92 -17.09 -14.38
C ASN A 162 8.08 -16.14 -13.95
N SER A 163 7.75 -14.96 -13.44
CA SER A 163 8.71 -13.96 -12.99
C SER A 163 8.21 -13.22 -11.73
N ALA A 164 9.11 -12.52 -11.04
CA ALA A 164 8.77 -11.74 -9.84
C ALA A 164 7.86 -10.54 -10.12
N ASP A 165 7.82 -10.05 -11.36
CA ASP A 165 6.98 -8.94 -11.79
C ASP A 165 5.56 -9.37 -12.22
N ASP A 166 5.32 -10.68 -12.37
CA ASP A 166 3.99 -11.21 -12.64
C ASP A 166 3.12 -11.11 -11.39
N THR A 167 2.40 -10.01 -11.28
CA THR A 167 1.59 -9.69 -10.09
C THR A 167 0.22 -9.19 -10.50
N ILE A 168 -0.75 -9.36 -9.60
CA ILE A 168 -1.99 -8.61 -9.62
C ILE A 168 -1.95 -7.68 -8.42
N THR A 169 -1.88 -6.38 -8.65
CA THR A 169 -1.88 -5.37 -7.59
C THR A 169 -3.27 -4.79 -7.44
N ALA A 170 -3.69 -4.55 -6.20
CA ALA A 170 -4.92 -3.85 -5.87
C ALA A 170 -4.58 -2.61 -5.04
N GLU A 171 -4.70 -1.44 -5.65
CA GLU A 171 -4.33 -0.15 -5.06
C GLU A 171 -5.60 0.69 -4.81
N ALA A 172 -5.89 0.96 -3.54
CA ALA A 172 -7.02 1.79 -3.13
C ALA A 172 -6.54 3.24 -2.96
N ASN A 173 -6.43 3.96 -4.09
CA ASN A 173 -6.10 5.39 -4.10
C ASN A 173 -7.35 6.22 -3.78
N PRO A 174 -7.36 6.98 -2.66
CA PRO A 174 -8.44 7.92 -2.35
C PRO A 174 -8.44 9.14 -3.26
#